data_AF-A0A9E5YMN2-F1
#
_entry.id   AF-A0A9E5YMN2-F1
#
_cell.length_a   1.000
_cell.length_b   1.000
_cell.length_c   1.000
_cell.angle_alpha   90.00
_cell.angle_beta   90.00
_cell.angle_gamma   90.00
#
_symmetry.space_group_name_H-M   'P 1'
#
loop_
_entity.id
_entity.type
_entity.pdbx_description
1 polymer ?
#
loop_
_entity_poly.entity_id
_entity_poly.type
_entity_poly.pdbx_seq_one_letter_code
_entity_poly.pdbx_strand_id
1 'polypeptide(L)'
;MRKKNLLVILGCIVLAMVWCTASFAAEKVGYINLQRLVNESKMGKDAKADILKMRETKQAVLNKKLADINKLRDFINQKGDKLVAGDRRDKVELLQKMYKDYQRLVADAKEDITREDRQLVAIILEKANDILK
;
A
#
# COMPACT_ATOMS: atom_id res chain seq x y z
N MET A 1 -23.61 -14.57 72.77
CA MET A 1 -22.41 -14.01 72.08
C MET A 1 -22.34 -14.34 70.58
N ARG A 2 -22.77 -15.53 70.11
CA ARG A 2 -22.68 -15.93 68.70
C ARG A 2 -23.44 -15.04 67.68
N LYS A 3 -24.62 -14.50 68.04
CA LYS A 3 -25.45 -13.66 67.14
C LYS A 3 -24.87 -12.27 66.87
N LYS A 4 -24.17 -11.67 67.85
CA LYS A 4 -23.49 -10.35 67.67
C LYS A 4 -22.29 -10.47 66.73
N ASN A 5 -21.49 -11.54 66.85
CA ASN A 5 -20.37 -11.78 65.94
C ASN A 5 -20.84 -12.06 64.51
N LEU A 6 -21.99 -12.75 64.35
CA LEU A 6 -22.59 -12.98 63.04
C LEU A 6 -23.04 -11.67 62.36
N LEU A 7 -23.63 -10.74 63.12
CA LEU A 7 -24.02 -9.41 62.63
C LEU A 7 -22.83 -8.54 62.25
N VAL A 8 -21.72 -8.61 63.02
CA VAL A 8 -20.48 -7.89 62.70
C VAL A 8 -19.82 -8.44 61.42
N ILE A 9 -19.78 -9.76 61.26
CA ILE A 9 -19.24 -10.40 60.05
C ILE A 9 -20.10 -10.07 58.82
N LEU A 10 -21.43 -10.09 58.96
CA LEU A 10 -22.34 -9.71 57.88
C LEU A 10 -22.17 -8.23 57.51
N GLY A 11 -21.98 -7.35 58.50
CA GLY A 11 -21.68 -5.93 58.28
C GLY A 11 -20.36 -5.72 57.53
N CYS A 12 -19.30 -6.44 57.89
CA CYS A 12 -18.00 -6.38 57.19
C CYS A 12 -18.09 -6.90 55.75
N ILE A 13 -18.89 -7.93 55.48
CA ILE A 13 -19.11 -8.46 54.13
C ILE A 13 -19.86 -7.46 53.26
N VAL A 14 -20.90 -6.80 53.80
CA VAL A 14 -21.63 -5.75 53.08
C VAL A 14 -20.73 -4.54 52.80
N LEU A 15 -19.90 -4.15 53.76
CA LEU A 15 -18.95 -3.04 53.60
C LEU A 15 -17.86 -3.35 52.54
N ALA A 16 -17.39 -4.60 52.48
CA ALA A 16 -16.42 -5.05 51.47
C ALA A 16 -17.03 -5.12 50.05
N MET A 17 -18.33 -5.45 49.92
CA MET A 17 -19.02 -5.42 48.63
C MET A 17 -19.21 -4.00 48.09
N VAL A 18 -19.41 -2.99 48.95
CA VAL A 18 -19.55 -1.59 48.53
C VAL A 18 -18.24 -1.04 47.96
N TRP A 19 -17.08 -1.41 48.52
CA TRP A 19 -15.76 -0.96 48.04
C TRP A 19 -15.33 -1.60 46.71
N CYS A 20 -15.95 -2.69 46.28
CA CYS A 20 -15.61 -3.37 45.02
C CYS A 20 -16.26 -2.72 43.77
N THR A 21 -17.03 -1.64 43.95
CA THR A 21 -17.75 -0.97 42.84
C THR A 21 -16.96 0.18 42.18
N ALA A 22 -15.75 0.48 42.66
CA ALA A 22 -14.87 1.46 42.03
C ALA A 22 -14.07 0.87 40.86
N SER A 23 -14.76 0.54 39.76
CA SER A 23 -14.12 0.34 38.45
C SER A 23 -14.52 1.49 37.54
N PHE A 24 -13.71 2.56 37.54
CA PHE A 24 -13.77 3.62 36.54
C PHE A 24 -12.36 4.09 36.22
N ALA A 25 -11.69 3.31 35.38
CA ALA A 25 -10.72 3.84 34.44
C ALA A 25 -11.29 3.61 33.04
N ALA A 26 -12.32 4.39 32.69
CA ALA A 26 -12.72 4.53 31.29
C ALA A 26 -11.63 5.37 30.61
N GLU A 27 -10.55 4.73 30.19
CA GLU A 27 -9.58 5.35 29.30
C GLU A 27 -10.34 5.92 28.10
N LYS A 28 -10.15 7.21 27.83
CA LYS A 28 -10.78 7.88 26.69
C LYS A 28 -10.12 7.36 25.41
N VAL A 29 -10.61 6.24 24.89
CA VAL A 29 -10.15 5.68 23.62
C VAL A 29 -10.84 6.43 22.48
N GLY A 30 -10.05 7.20 21.72
CA GLY A 30 -10.47 7.79 20.45
C GLY A 30 -10.12 6.86 19.30
N TYR A 31 -11.06 6.65 18.36
CA TYR A 31 -10.82 5.87 17.14
C TYR A 31 -10.71 6.80 15.94
N ILE A 32 -9.72 6.56 15.08
CA ILE A 32 -9.58 7.25 13.80
C ILE A 32 -9.89 6.30 12.64
N ASN A 33 -10.64 6.79 11.65
CA ASN A 33 -10.82 6.08 10.41
C ASN A 33 -9.68 6.43 9.45
N LEU A 34 -8.67 5.56 9.39
CA LEU A 34 -7.50 5.76 8.55
C LEU A 34 -7.86 5.86 7.06
N GLN A 35 -8.79 5.04 6.59
CA GLN A 35 -9.19 5.03 5.19
C GLN A 35 -9.85 6.35 4.79
N ARG A 36 -10.66 6.93 5.68
CA ARG A 36 -11.24 8.26 5.49
C ARG A 36 -10.16 9.35 5.49
N LEU A 37 -9.19 9.26 6.41
CA LEU A 37 -8.07 10.20 6.46
C LEU A 37 -7.25 10.19 5.17
N VAL A 38 -6.87 9.01 4.67
CA VAL A 38 -6.10 8.86 3.43
C VAL A 38 -6.90 9.34 2.20
N ASN A 39 -8.22 9.14 2.17
CA ASN A 39 -9.02 9.52 0.99
C ASN A 39 -9.50 10.97 0.99
N GLU A 40 -9.84 11.52 2.16
CA GLU A 40 -10.49 12.84 2.27
C GLU A 40 -9.53 13.96 2.66
N SER A 41 -8.42 13.65 3.35
CA SER A 41 -7.44 14.67 3.75
C SER A 41 -6.73 15.28 2.54
N LYS A 42 -6.31 16.54 2.68
CA LYS A 42 -5.52 17.24 1.66
C LYS A 42 -4.24 16.46 1.34
N MET A 43 -3.51 16.03 2.37
CA MET A 43 -2.29 15.23 2.22
C MET A 43 -2.53 13.92 1.48
N GLY A 44 -3.62 13.20 1.78
CA GLY A 44 -3.96 11.96 1.10
C GLY A 44 -4.37 12.17 -0.37
N LYS A 45 -5.07 13.27 -0.67
CA LYS A 45 -5.38 13.67 -2.05
C LYS A 45 -4.12 14.04 -2.85
N ASP A 46 -3.21 14.80 -2.24
CA ASP A 46 -1.95 15.19 -2.87
C ASP A 46 -1.07 13.95 -3.13
N ALA A 47 -0.92 13.06 -2.14
CA ALA A 47 -0.21 11.80 -2.27
C ALA A 47 -0.79 10.92 -3.41
N LYS A 48 -2.12 10.82 -3.50
CA LYS A 48 -2.79 10.09 -4.58
C LYS A 48 -2.51 10.71 -5.96
N ALA A 49 -2.49 12.04 -6.05
CA ALA A 49 -2.18 12.74 -7.30
C ALA A 49 -0.74 12.46 -7.76
N ASP A 50 0.21 12.41 -6.82
CA ASP A 50 1.61 12.12 -7.15
C ASP A 50 1.81 10.66 -7.61
N ILE A 51 1.14 9.70 -6.97
CA ILE A 51 1.13 8.30 -7.43
C ILE A 51 0.50 8.17 -8.83
N LEU A 52 -0.56 8.92 -9.12
CA LEU A 52 -1.17 8.94 -10.45
C LEU A 52 -0.21 9.47 -11.51
N LYS A 53 0.48 10.58 -11.25
CA LYS A 53 1.52 11.10 -12.16
C LYS A 53 2.65 10.10 -12.38
N MET A 54 3.12 9.45 -11.31
CA MET A 54 4.16 8.42 -11.42
C MET A 54 3.69 7.23 -12.27
N ARG A 55 2.42 6.82 -12.10
CA ARG A 55 1.83 5.76 -12.91
C ARG A 55 1.74 6.18 -14.39
N GLU A 56 1.27 7.38 -14.69
CA GLU A 56 1.15 7.89 -16.05
C GLU A 56 2.52 7.99 -16.75
N THR A 57 3.52 8.53 -16.07
CA THR A 57 4.89 8.61 -16.60
C THR A 57 5.48 7.23 -16.88
N LYS A 58 5.39 6.28 -15.93
CA LYS A 58 5.85 4.91 -16.14
C LYS A 58 5.07 4.22 -17.26
N GLN A 59 3.76 4.40 -17.33
CA GLN A 59 2.91 3.85 -18.38
C GLN A 59 3.30 4.40 -19.76
N ALA A 60 3.61 5.68 -19.88
CA ALA A 60 4.06 6.28 -21.13
C ALA A 60 5.38 5.66 -21.62
N VAL A 61 6.32 5.37 -20.72
CA VAL A 61 7.58 4.68 -21.04
C VAL A 61 7.31 3.25 -21.52
N LEU A 62 6.46 2.51 -20.82
CA LEU A 62 6.07 1.14 -21.20
C LEU A 62 5.38 1.12 -22.57
N ASN A 63 4.47 2.04 -22.83
CA ASN A 63 3.76 2.16 -24.10
C ASN A 63 4.72 2.44 -25.26
N LYS A 64 5.71 3.32 -25.07
CA LYS A 64 6.75 3.57 -26.09
C LYS A 64 7.54 2.30 -26.39
N LYS A 65 8.01 1.59 -25.36
CA LYS A 65 8.78 0.35 -25.52
C LYS A 65 7.96 -0.73 -26.23
N LEU A 66 6.68 -0.86 -25.89
CA LEU A 66 5.77 -1.80 -26.53
C LEU A 66 5.54 -1.45 -28.01
N ALA A 67 5.42 -0.15 -28.34
CA ALA A 67 5.30 0.30 -29.73
C ALA A 67 6.56 -0.06 -30.54
N ASP A 68 7.76 0.09 -29.95
CA ASP A 68 9.01 -0.27 -30.61
C ASP A 68 9.15 -1.78 -30.81
N ILE A 69 8.72 -2.59 -29.84
CA ILE A 69 8.63 -4.05 -29.97
C ILE A 69 7.71 -4.43 -31.14
N ASN A 70 6.52 -3.84 -31.21
CA ASN A 70 5.55 -4.13 -32.26
C ASN A 70 6.09 -3.73 -33.65
N LYS A 71 6.70 -2.55 -33.77
CA LYS A 71 7.33 -2.10 -35.02
C LYS A 71 8.41 -3.07 -35.50
N LEU A 72 9.28 -3.53 -34.60
CA LEU A 72 10.33 -4.48 -34.95
C LEU A 72 9.75 -5.84 -35.34
N ARG A 73 8.74 -6.32 -34.61
CA ARG A 73 8.03 -7.56 -34.92
C ARG A 73 7.39 -7.49 -36.31
N ASP A 74 6.67 -6.41 -36.59
CA ASP A 74 5.95 -6.24 -37.85
C ASP A 74 6.94 -6.07 -39.02
N PHE A 75 8.08 -5.41 -38.79
CA PHE A 75 9.18 -5.34 -39.76
C PHE A 75 9.73 -6.75 -40.10
N ILE A 76 9.97 -7.59 -39.10
CA ILE A 76 10.44 -8.97 -39.30
C ILE A 76 9.38 -9.80 -40.05
N ASN A 77 8.10 -9.63 -39.72
CA ASN A 77 7.02 -10.36 -40.38
C ASN A 77 6.85 -9.96 -41.86
N GLN A 78 6.96 -8.65 -42.17
CA GLN A 78 6.74 -8.14 -43.54
C GLN A 78 7.98 -8.30 -44.44
N LYS A 79 9.18 -8.12 -43.88
CA LYS A 79 10.43 -8.10 -44.66
C LYS A 79 11.30 -9.32 -44.41
N GLY A 80 10.91 -10.21 -43.50
CA GLY A 80 11.72 -11.34 -43.05
C GLY A 80 12.16 -12.28 -44.17
N ASP A 81 11.33 -12.46 -45.19
CA ASP A 81 11.66 -13.35 -46.32
C ASP A 81 12.61 -12.67 -47.33
N LYS A 82 12.82 -11.35 -47.21
CA LYS A 82 13.77 -10.58 -48.01
C LYS A 82 15.09 -10.30 -47.27
N LEU A 83 15.20 -10.70 -45.99
CA LEU A 83 16.40 -10.53 -45.19
C LEU A 83 17.38 -11.68 -45.41
N VAL A 84 18.68 -11.39 -45.39
CA VAL A 84 19.73 -12.42 -45.32
C VAL A 84 19.60 -13.16 -44.00
N ALA A 85 19.87 -14.47 -43.97
CA ALA A 85 19.64 -15.32 -42.80
C ALA A 85 20.30 -14.80 -41.49
N GLY A 86 21.47 -14.15 -41.60
CA GLY A 86 22.14 -13.49 -40.47
C GLY A 86 21.36 -12.30 -39.91
N ASP A 87 20.98 -11.34 -40.76
CA ASP A 87 20.24 -10.14 -40.32
C ASP A 87 18.83 -10.48 -39.80
N ARG A 88 18.21 -11.56 -40.31
CA ARG A 88 16.94 -12.08 -39.74
C ARG A 88 17.16 -12.58 -38.31
N ARG A 89 18.22 -13.35 -38.07
CA ARG A 89 18.54 -13.92 -36.75
C ARG A 89 18.82 -12.81 -35.74
N ASP A 90 19.63 -11.82 -36.11
CA ASP A 90 19.99 -10.71 -35.23
C ASP A 90 18.75 -9.88 -34.80
N LYS A 91 17.82 -9.63 -35.74
CA LYS A 91 16.57 -8.92 -35.42
C LYS A 91 15.64 -9.72 -34.52
N VAL A 92 15.56 -11.04 -34.69
CA VAL A 92 14.77 -11.92 -33.82
C VAL A 92 15.35 -11.96 -32.41
N GLU A 93 16.68 -12.04 -32.28
CA GLU A 93 17.35 -11.99 -30.98
C GLU A 93 17.15 -10.63 -30.30
N LEU A 94 17.27 -9.53 -31.05
CA LEU A 94 16.96 -8.19 -30.55
C LEU A 94 15.51 -8.08 -30.06
N LEU A 95 14.55 -8.63 -30.81
CA LEU A 95 13.14 -8.65 -30.42
C LEU A 95 12.93 -9.40 -29.10
N GLN A 96 13.55 -10.58 -28.94
CA GLN A 96 13.49 -11.35 -27.70
C GLN A 96 14.10 -10.56 -26.52
N LYS A 97 15.25 -9.92 -26.73
CA LYS A 97 15.90 -9.07 -25.73
C LYS A 97 14.99 -7.90 -25.32
N MET A 98 14.42 -7.18 -26.29
CA MET A 98 13.51 -6.07 -26.00
C MET A 98 12.27 -6.52 -25.22
N TYR A 99 11.72 -7.70 -25.52
CA TYR A 99 10.57 -8.24 -24.80
C TYR A 99 10.91 -8.58 -23.35
N LYS A 100 12.08 -9.19 -23.11
CA LYS A 100 12.57 -9.47 -21.76
C LYS A 100 12.81 -8.19 -20.96
N ASP A 101 13.42 -7.18 -21.59
CA ASP A 101 13.64 -5.88 -20.98
C ASP A 101 12.31 -5.17 -20.66
N TYR A 102 11.32 -5.29 -21.55
CA TYR A 102 9.97 -4.77 -21.30
C TYR A 102 9.31 -5.45 -20.10
N GLN A 103 9.37 -6.78 -20.01
CA GLN A 103 8.82 -7.51 -18.85
C GLN A 103 9.49 -7.08 -17.54
N ARG A 104 10.81 -6.89 -17.54
CA ARG A 104 11.55 -6.36 -16.39
C ARG A 104 11.07 -4.96 -16.03
N LEU A 105 10.98 -4.05 -17.00
CA LEU A 105 10.48 -2.69 -16.77
C LEU A 105 9.06 -2.66 -16.21
N VAL A 106 8.18 -3.57 -16.64
CA VAL A 106 6.83 -3.69 -16.07
C VAL A 106 6.90 -4.11 -14.60
N ALA A 107 7.74 -5.08 -14.26
CA ALA A 107 7.92 -5.54 -12.89
C ALA A 107 8.48 -4.42 -12.00
N ASP A 108 9.56 -3.76 -12.44
CA ASP A 108 10.20 -2.65 -11.73
C ASP A 108 9.22 -1.48 -11.54
N ALA A 109 8.45 -1.13 -12.58
CA ALA A 109 7.44 -0.09 -12.50
C ALA A 109 6.36 -0.40 -11.46
N LYS A 110 5.91 -1.66 -11.38
CA LYS A 110 4.91 -2.09 -10.39
C LYS A 110 5.48 -2.06 -8.97
N GLU A 111 6.72 -2.50 -8.80
CA GLU A 111 7.41 -2.49 -7.51
C GLU A 111 7.60 -1.05 -7.01
N ASP A 112 8.09 -0.16 -7.87
CA ASP A 112 8.26 1.25 -7.53
C ASP A 112 6.95 1.92 -7.11
N ILE A 113 5.87 1.73 -7.88
CA ILE A 113 4.56 2.28 -7.53
C ILE A 113 4.10 1.74 -6.17
N THR A 114 4.30 0.44 -5.92
CA THR A 114 3.90 -0.18 -4.64
C THR A 114 4.75 0.34 -3.47
N ARG A 115 6.04 0.54 -3.69
CA ARG A 115 6.97 1.07 -2.69
C ARG A 115 6.61 2.50 -2.30
N GLU A 116 6.37 3.34 -3.28
CA GLU A 116 5.99 4.74 -3.09
C GLU A 116 4.62 4.86 -2.41
N ASP A 117 3.65 4.03 -2.80
CA ASP A 117 2.33 3.99 -2.16
C ASP A 117 2.44 3.64 -0.67
N ARG A 118 3.27 2.66 -0.31
CA ARG A 118 3.54 2.30 1.10
C ARG A 118 4.24 3.43 1.85
N GLN A 119 5.22 4.08 1.23
CA GLN A 119 5.95 5.19 1.86
C GLN A 119 5.03 6.38 2.14
N LEU A 120 4.16 6.74 1.19
CA LEU A 120 3.20 7.81 1.38
C LEU A 120 2.18 7.48 2.48
N VAL A 121 1.68 6.25 2.53
CA VAL A 121 0.78 5.80 3.62
C VAL A 121 1.48 5.87 4.98
N ALA A 122 2.76 5.47 5.06
CA ALA A 122 3.54 5.56 6.30
C ALA A 122 3.70 7.02 6.77
N ILE A 123 4.02 7.95 5.85
CA ILE A 123 4.13 9.38 6.15
C ILE A 123 2.78 9.96 6.62
N ILE A 124 1.68 9.55 5.99
CA ILE A 124 0.33 9.97 6.40
C ILE A 124 0.03 9.51 7.83
N LEU A 125 0.39 8.27 8.16
CA LEU A 125 0.20 7.68 9.48
C LEU A 125 1.05 8.36 10.56
N GLU A 126 2.31 8.65 10.27
CA GLU A 126 3.21 9.35 11.18
C GLU A 126 2.65 10.74 11.54
N LYS A 127 2.26 11.52 10.52
CA LYS A 127 1.64 12.83 10.73
C LYS A 127 0.31 12.75 11.47
N ALA A 128 -0.49 11.70 11.25
CA ALA A 128 -1.72 11.49 12.00
C ALA A 128 -1.43 11.23 13.48
N ASN A 129 -0.41 10.44 13.79
CA ASN A 129 0.01 10.13 15.15
C ASN A 129 0.51 11.37 15.90
N ASP A 130 1.26 12.25 15.22
CA ASP A 130 1.73 13.51 15.81
C ASP A 130 0.60 14.47 16.19
N ILE A 131 -0.53 14.45 15.46
CA ILE A 131 -1.71 15.27 15.76
C ILE A 131 -2.56 14.68 16.90
N LEU A 132 -2.49 13.36 17.10
CA LEU A 132 -3.30 12.64 18.08
C LEU A 132 -2.66 12.53 19.47
N LYS A 133 -1.36 12.79 19.57
CA LYS A 133 -0.64 12.94 20.84
C LYS A 133 -0.91 14.30 21.49
#